data_AF-B1XZ77-F1
#
_entry.id   AF-B1XZ77-F1
#
_cell.length_a   1.000
_cell.length_b   1.000
_cell.length_c   1.000
_cell.angle_alpha   90.00
_cell.angle_beta   90.00
_cell.angle_gamma   90.00
#
_symmetry.space_group_name_H-M   'P 1'
#
loop_
_entity.id
_entity.type
_entity.pdbx_description
1 polymer ?
#
loop_
_entity_poly.entity_id
_entity_poly.type
_entity_poly.pdbx_seq_one_letter_code
_entity_poly.pdbx_strand_id
1 'polypeptide(L)'
;MDDEVMTQAAFGALVGISQPAVSGLVQAGVIEAGDPWKMWLLAYCARLREQAAGRLSADGQGLDLVQERAALARSQREAQEMRNAVARGEYAPIGLLADVLGAASAAVVDRFDQLDGSLRKTCPDLPEAARTAVQQVIASARNEWIRSTVALVEAQLDALDDEVPEEVGHEDDATAR
;
A
#
# COMPACT_ATOMS: atom_id res chain seq x y z
N MET A 1 7.43 13.86 63.71
CA MET A 1 7.72 12.42 63.87
C MET A 1 8.17 11.93 62.49
N ASP A 2 9.11 12.67 61.88
CA ASP A 2 9.31 12.71 60.42
C ASP A 2 10.76 12.37 60.03
N ASP A 3 11.64 12.21 61.04
CA ASP A 3 13.06 11.89 60.90
C ASP A 3 13.36 10.40 61.19
N GLU A 4 12.34 9.54 61.18
CA GLU A 4 12.54 8.12 61.45
C GLU A 4 13.13 7.43 60.22
N VAL A 5 14.22 6.68 60.43
CA VAL A 5 14.88 5.89 59.39
C VAL A 5 14.19 4.53 59.33
N MET A 6 13.70 4.15 58.14
CA MET A 6 13.03 2.87 57.92
C MET A 6 13.94 1.91 57.14
N THR A 7 13.79 0.60 57.37
CA THR A 7 14.52 -0.41 56.59
C THR A 7 14.02 -0.48 55.14
N GLN A 8 14.89 -0.89 54.21
CA GLN A 8 14.53 -1.06 52.79
C GLN A 8 13.38 -2.05 52.58
N ALA A 9 13.30 -3.11 53.40
CA ALA A 9 12.22 -4.09 53.32
C ALA A 9 10.86 -3.48 53.71
N ALA A 10 10.83 -2.68 54.78
CA ALA A 10 9.63 -1.98 55.21
C ALA A 10 9.22 -0.87 54.22
N PHE A 11 10.20 -0.17 53.62
CA PHE A 11 9.91 0.78 52.53
C PHE A 11 9.33 0.08 51.30
N GLY A 12 9.90 -1.07 50.89
CA GLY A 12 9.37 -1.86 49.78
C GLY A 12 7.92 -2.28 50.01
N ALA A 13 7.60 -2.76 51.22
CA ALA A 13 6.23 -3.09 51.59
C ALA A 13 5.29 -1.86 51.54
N LEU A 14 5.76 -0.69 51.98
CA LEU A 14 4.99 0.55 51.97
C LEU A 14 4.61 1.01 50.56
N VAL A 15 5.55 0.97 49.61
CA VAL A 15 5.34 1.43 48.22
C VAL A 15 4.93 0.32 47.25
N GLY A 16 4.77 -0.91 47.74
CA GLY A 16 4.30 -2.06 46.95
C GLY A 16 5.34 -2.66 46.00
N ILE A 17 6.64 -2.57 46.32
CA ILE A 17 7.72 -3.16 45.52
C ILE A 17 8.59 -4.11 46.35
N SER A 18 9.31 -5.02 45.68
CA SER A 18 10.19 -5.96 46.37
C SER A 18 11.40 -5.25 46.98
N GLN A 19 11.95 -5.78 48.08
CA GLN A 19 13.18 -5.24 48.68
C GLN A 19 14.36 -5.20 47.69
N PRO A 20 14.59 -6.18 46.80
CA PRO A 20 15.59 -6.08 45.74
C PRO A 20 15.36 -4.89 44.81
N ALA A 21 14.10 -4.54 44.51
CA ALA A 21 13.79 -3.36 43.71
C ALA A 21 14.20 -2.07 44.45
N VAL A 22 13.94 -1.97 45.76
CA VAL A 22 14.42 -0.85 46.60
C VAL A 22 15.95 -0.79 46.63
N SER A 23 16.62 -1.93 46.75
CA SER A 23 18.08 -1.99 46.69
C SER A 23 18.62 -1.48 45.35
N GLY A 24 17.95 -1.81 44.25
CA GLY A 24 18.24 -1.26 42.92
C GLY A 24 18.05 0.26 42.85
N LEU A 25 17.05 0.82 43.54
CA LEU A 25 16.86 2.29 43.62
C LEU A 25 18.01 2.98 44.35
N VAL A 26 18.53 2.37 45.43
CA VAL A 26 19.69 2.88 46.17
C VAL A 26 20.95 2.81 45.30
N GLN A 27 21.19 1.68 44.63
CA GLN A 27 22.34 1.52 43.73
C GLN A 27 22.32 2.49 42.55
N ALA A 28 21.12 2.80 42.04
CA ALA A 28 20.92 3.79 40.98
C ALA A 28 21.03 5.24 41.47
N GLY A 29 21.28 5.48 42.75
CA GLY A 29 21.40 6.83 43.33
C GLY A 29 20.09 7.60 43.36
N VAL A 30 18.95 6.93 43.24
CA VAL A 30 17.63 7.59 43.24
C VAL A 30 17.15 7.89 44.65
N ILE A 31 17.53 7.05 45.62
CA ILE A 31 17.29 7.27 47.05
C ILE A 31 18.61 7.04 47.80
N GLU A 32 18.92 7.86 48.80
CA GLU A 32 20.18 7.80 49.53
C GLU A 32 20.05 6.96 50.81
N ALA A 33 21.00 6.05 51.04
CA ALA A 33 20.93 5.13 52.18
C ALA A 33 21.10 5.89 53.51
N GLY A 34 20.15 5.72 54.44
CA GLY A 34 20.18 6.38 55.76
C GLY A 34 19.28 7.62 55.86
N ASP A 35 18.72 8.08 54.74
CA ASP A 35 17.74 9.17 54.74
C ASP A 35 16.41 8.77 55.43
N PRO A 36 15.64 9.76 55.93
CA PRO A 36 14.28 9.52 56.39
C PRO A 36 13.40 8.95 55.27
N TRP A 37 12.52 8.01 55.62
CA TRP A 37 11.67 7.32 54.63
C TRP A 37 10.79 8.27 53.80
N LYS A 38 10.46 9.45 54.35
CA LYS A 38 9.69 10.49 53.67
C LYS A 38 10.47 11.06 52.47
N MET A 39 11.78 11.21 52.59
CA MET A 39 12.65 11.63 51.49
C MET A 39 12.71 10.57 50.39
N TRP A 40 12.82 9.29 50.77
CA TRP A 40 12.74 8.17 49.82
C TRP A 40 11.42 8.16 49.06
N LEU A 41 10.30 8.41 49.74
CA LEU A 41 8.98 8.46 49.12
C LEU A 41 8.88 9.61 48.12
N LEU A 42 9.37 10.80 48.45
CA LEU A 42 9.35 11.95 47.56
C LEU A 42 10.20 11.71 46.32
N ALA A 43 11.42 11.20 46.49
CA ALA A 43 12.33 10.87 45.38
C ALA A 43 11.77 9.76 44.49
N TYR A 44 11.19 8.71 45.09
CA TYR A 44 10.50 7.65 44.34
C TYR A 44 9.31 8.19 43.53
N CYS A 45 8.46 9.02 44.15
CA CYS A 45 7.34 9.67 43.47
C CYS A 45 7.82 10.62 42.35
N ALA A 46 8.91 11.37 42.56
CA ALA A 46 9.48 12.24 41.54
C ALA A 46 9.94 11.45 40.31
N ARG A 47 10.66 10.34 40.52
CA ARG A 47 11.05 9.42 39.44
C ARG A 47 9.85 8.83 38.71
N LEU A 48 8.80 8.42 39.41
CA LEU A 48 7.59 7.91 38.77
C LEU A 48 6.90 8.98 37.90
N ARG A 49 6.86 10.23 38.37
CA ARG A 49 6.33 11.35 37.58
C ARG A 49 7.19 11.64 36.36
N GLU A 50 8.51 11.59 36.48
CA GLU A 50 9.42 11.78 35.34
C GLU A 50 9.29 10.64 34.32
N GLN A 51 9.19 9.39 34.77
CA GLN A 51 8.95 8.24 33.88
C GLN A 51 7.57 8.28 33.23
N ALA A 52 6.54 8.74 33.95
CA ALA A 52 5.22 8.96 33.39
C ALA A 52 5.21 10.12 32.40
N ALA A 53 5.95 11.20 32.69
CA ALA A 53 6.13 12.33 31.79
C ALA A 53 6.92 11.94 30.53
N GLY A 54 7.99 11.15 30.66
CA GLY A 54 8.77 10.62 29.53
C GLY A 54 8.00 9.60 28.70
N ARG A 55 7.11 8.81 29.32
CA ARG A 55 6.11 8.01 28.60
C ARG A 55 5.07 8.88 27.91
N LEU A 56 4.57 9.95 28.55
CA LEU A 56 3.70 10.93 27.89
C LEU A 56 4.40 11.66 26.72
N SER A 57 5.69 11.94 26.82
CA SER A 57 6.47 12.51 25.70
C SER A 57 6.70 11.49 24.58
N ALA A 58 6.87 10.21 24.91
CA ALA A 58 6.89 9.11 23.94
C ALA A 58 5.51 8.83 23.34
N ASP A 59 4.41 9.05 24.08
CA ASP A 59 3.02 8.81 23.67
C ASP A 59 2.38 10.03 22.97
N GLY A 60 2.92 11.23 23.15
CA GLY A 60 2.59 12.42 22.34
C GLY A 60 3.11 12.34 20.90
N GLN A 61 4.16 11.54 20.67
CA GLN A 61 4.60 11.06 19.34
C GLN A 61 4.16 9.60 19.05
N GLY A 62 3.70 8.86 20.07
CA GLY A 62 3.30 7.45 19.97
C GLY A 62 1.91 7.27 19.38
N LEU A 63 0.99 8.22 19.62
CA LEU A 63 -0.28 8.30 18.90
C LEU A 63 -0.06 8.45 17.40
N ASP A 64 0.91 9.29 17.00
CA ASP A 64 1.30 9.50 15.60
C ASP A 64 1.86 8.21 15.00
N LEU A 65 2.79 7.52 15.67
CA LEU A 65 3.35 6.25 15.20
C LEU A 65 2.31 5.11 15.09
N VAL A 66 1.33 5.04 15.99
CA VAL A 66 0.24 4.06 15.89
C VAL A 66 -0.68 4.39 14.71
N GLN A 67 -1.00 5.66 14.50
CA GLN A 67 -1.81 6.13 13.37
C GLN A 67 -1.08 5.93 12.03
N GLU A 68 0.20 6.28 11.93
CA GLU A 68 1.04 6.06 10.76
C GLU A 68 1.17 4.56 10.44
N ARG A 69 1.36 3.70 11.45
CA ARG A 69 1.37 2.24 11.26
C ARG A 69 0.03 1.69 10.78
N ALA A 70 -1.08 2.23 11.29
CA ALA A 70 -2.41 1.85 10.82
C ALA A 70 -2.65 2.31 9.37
N ALA A 71 -2.19 3.50 8.99
CA ALA A 71 -2.23 4.00 7.61
C ALA A 71 -1.37 3.13 6.68
N LEU A 72 -0.14 2.81 7.09
CA LEU A 72 0.75 1.92 6.35
C LEU A 72 0.15 0.51 6.19
N ALA A 73 -0.46 -0.04 7.25
CA ALA A 73 -1.11 -1.34 7.18
C ALA A 73 -2.31 -1.37 6.21
N ARG A 74 -3.09 -0.27 6.13
CA ARG A 74 -4.16 -0.12 5.14
C ARG A 74 -3.60 -0.09 3.72
N SER A 75 -2.62 0.76 3.45
CA SER A 75 -1.96 0.84 2.13
C SER A 75 -1.33 -0.51 1.71
N GLN A 76 -0.71 -1.24 2.65
CA GLN A 76 -0.16 -2.56 2.37
C GLN A 76 -1.23 -3.60 2.04
N ARG A 77 -2.38 -3.55 2.72
CA ARG A 77 -3.52 -4.42 2.41
C ARG A 77 -4.06 -4.16 1.02
N GLU A 78 -4.28 -2.90 0.65
CA GLU A 78 -4.71 -2.48 -0.69
C GLU A 78 -3.72 -2.94 -1.76
N ALA A 79 -2.42 -2.73 -1.53
CA ALA A 79 -1.39 -3.20 -2.44
C ALA A 79 -1.37 -4.73 -2.59
N GLN A 80 -1.61 -5.47 -1.51
CA GLN A 80 -1.72 -6.92 -1.56
C GLN A 80 -2.98 -7.38 -2.29
N GLU A 81 -4.10 -6.68 -2.09
CA GLU A 81 -5.35 -6.96 -2.78
C GLU A 81 -5.21 -6.76 -4.29
N MET A 82 -4.59 -5.65 -4.74
CA MET A 82 -4.26 -5.44 -6.14
C MET A 82 -3.36 -6.55 -6.70
N ARG A 83 -2.30 -6.93 -5.97
CA ARG A 83 -1.43 -8.06 -6.38
C ARG A 83 -2.19 -9.37 -6.50
N ASN A 84 -3.09 -9.66 -5.56
CA ASN A 84 -3.93 -10.87 -5.60
C ASN A 84 -4.92 -10.83 -6.77
N ALA A 85 -5.46 -9.65 -7.08
CA ALA A 85 -6.37 -9.48 -8.20
C ALA A 85 -5.64 -9.64 -9.55
N VAL A 86 -4.41 -9.12 -9.68
CA VAL A 86 -3.52 -9.42 -10.83
C VAL A 86 -3.21 -10.91 -10.92
N ALA A 87 -2.85 -11.56 -9.81
CA ALA A 87 -2.54 -12.99 -9.78
C ALA A 87 -3.75 -13.87 -10.14
N ARG A 88 -4.98 -13.42 -9.83
CA ARG A 88 -6.24 -14.05 -10.26
C ARG A 88 -6.62 -13.73 -11.71
N GLY A 89 -5.94 -12.80 -12.37
CA GLY A 89 -6.24 -12.35 -13.73
C GLY A 89 -7.40 -11.35 -13.83
N GLU A 90 -7.82 -10.76 -12.71
CA GLU A 90 -8.89 -9.75 -12.66
C GLU A 90 -8.39 -8.37 -13.12
N TYR A 91 -7.09 -8.08 -12.92
CA TYR A 91 -6.44 -6.85 -13.37
C TYR A 91 -5.20 -7.15 -14.20
N ALA A 92 -5.02 -6.42 -15.31
CA ALA A 92 -3.83 -6.49 -16.13
C ALA A 92 -3.20 -5.09 -16.26
N PRO A 93 -1.86 -4.97 -16.19
CA PRO A 93 -1.20 -3.70 -16.47
C PRO A 93 -1.50 -3.22 -17.89
N ILE A 94 -1.95 -1.97 -18.04
CA ILE A 94 -2.34 -1.39 -19.33
C ILE A 94 -1.19 -1.48 -20.35
N GLY A 95 0.05 -1.17 -19.92
CA GLY A 95 1.23 -1.27 -20.77
C GLY A 95 1.44 -2.69 -21.33
N LEU A 96 1.24 -3.72 -20.50
CA LEU A 96 1.35 -5.11 -20.94
C LEU A 96 0.28 -5.47 -21.98
N LEU A 97 -0.96 -5.01 -21.79
CA LEU A 97 -2.04 -5.23 -22.76
C LEU A 97 -1.73 -4.55 -24.11
N ALA A 98 -1.24 -3.31 -24.07
CA ALA A 98 -0.85 -2.57 -25.26
C ALA A 98 0.30 -3.26 -26.00
N ASP A 99 1.33 -3.71 -25.29
CA ASP A 99 2.48 -4.41 -25.86
C ASP A 99 2.06 -5.73 -26.52
N VAL A 100 1.25 -6.54 -25.83
CA VAL A 100 0.77 -7.83 -26.34
C VAL A 100 -0.12 -7.65 -27.56
N LEU A 101 -1.06 -6.69 -27.52
CA LEU A 101 -1.94 -6.40 -28.65
C LEU A 101 -1.15 -5.88 -29.86
N GLY A 102 -0.18 -4.99 -29.62
CA GLY A 102 0.69 -4.45 -30.66
C GLY A 102 1.53 -5.54 -31.31
N ALA A 103 2.16 -6.40 -30.51
CA ALA A 103 2.96 -7.53 -31.00
C ALA A 103 2.10 -8.54 -31.78
N ALA A 104 0.92 -8.90 -31.27
CA ALA A 104 0.00 -9.79 -31.95
C ALA A 104 -0.48 -9.18 -33.29
N SER A 105 -0.77 -7.88 -33.31
CA SER A 105 -1.26 -7.21 -34.52
C SER A 105 -0.18 -7.09 -35.59
N ALA A 106 1.05 -6.76 -35.21
CA ALA A 106 2.20 -6.72 -36.12
C ALA A 106 2.45 -8.08 -36.77
N ALA A 107 2.40 -9.17 -35.99
CA ALA A 107 2.59 -10.53 -36.50
C ALA A 107 1.56 -10.92 -37.58
N VAL A 108 0.32 -10.46 -37.46
CA VAL A 108 -0.73 -10.69 -38.46
C VAL A 108 -0.46 -9.89 -39.73
N VAL A 109 -0.07 -8.61 -39.59
CA VAL A 109 0.26 -7.76 -40.74
C VAL A 109 1.43 -8.34 -41.53
N ASP A 110 2.50 -8.75 -40.85
CA ASP A 110 3.67 -9.38 -41.49
C ASP A 110 3.28 -10.64 -42.28
N ARG A 111 2.33 -11.43 -41.77
CA ARG A 111 1.83 -12.63 -42.44
C ARG A 111 1.07 -12.30 -43.73
N PHE A 112 0.30 -11.21 -43.72
CA PHE A 112 -0.42 -10.74 -44.91
C PHE A 112 0.53 -10.16 -45.96
N ASP A 113 1.55 -9.41 -45.55
CA ASP A 113 2.55 -8.86 -46.48
C ASP A 113 3.36 -9.98 -47.17
N GLN A 114 3.59 -11.10 -46.47
CA GLN A 114 4.24 -12.29 -47.03
C GLN A 114 3.35 -13.13 -47.97
N LEU A 115 2.03 -12.86 -48.01
CA LEU A 115 1.08 -13.66 -48.75
C LEU A 115 1.36 -13.62 -50.26
N ASP A 116 1.74 -12.47 -50.82
CA ASP A 116 2.02 -12.36 -52.27
C ASP A 116 3.16 -13.30 -52.70
N GLY A 117 4.26 -13.30 -51.95
CA GLY A 117 5.39 -14.19 -52.19
C GLY A 117 4.99 -15.67 -52.08
N SER A 118 4.16 -16.02 -51.08
CA SER A 118 3.65 -17.38 -50.93
C SER A 118 2.72 -17.81 -52.08
N LEU A 119 1.85 -16.90 -52.55
CA LEU A 119 0.96 -17.16 -53.68
C LEU A 119 1.75 -17.36 -54.97
N ARG A 120 2.76 -16.54 -55.25
CA ARG A 120 3.64 -16.71 -56.43
C ARG A 120 4.37 -18.05 -56.42
N LYS A 121 4.80 -18.50 -55.24
CA LYS A 121 5.52 -19.77 -55.08
C LYS A 121 4.62 -21.00 -55.16
N THR A 122 3.44 -20.94 -54.52
CA THR A 122 2.55 -22.11 -54.36
C THR A 122 1.57 -22.24 -55.52
N CYS A 123 1.18 -21.12 -56.12
CA CYS A 123 0.23 -21.03 -57.22
C CYS A 123 0.82 -20.21 -58.38
N PRO A 124 1.89 -20.70 -59.05
CA PRO A 124 2.59 -19.94 -60.10
C PRO A 124 1.68 -19.57 -61.27
N ASP A 125 0.78 -20.47 -61.66
CA ASP A 125 -0.13 -20.31 -62.79
C ASP A 125 -1.36 -19.43 -62.49
N LEU A 126 -1.49 -18.90 -61.28
CA LEU A 126 -2.58 -18.00 -60.93
C LEU A 126 -2.50 -16.74 -61.82
N PRO A 127 -3.59 -16.26 -62.43
CA PRO A 127 -3.54 -15.04 -63.22
C PRO A 127 -3.19 -13.81 -62.37
N GLU A 128 -2.46 -12.86 -62.94
CA GLU A 128 -2.04 -11.64 -62.21
C GLU A 128 -3.24 -10.81 -61.74
N ALA A 129 -4.31 -10.77 -62.54
CA ALA A 129 -5.57 -10.12 -62.16
C ALA A 129 -6.20 -10.76 -60.91
N ALA A 130 -6.12 -12.09 -60.78
CA ALA A 130 -6.64 -12.81 -59.61
C ALA A 130 -5.76 -12.56 -58.36
N ARG A 131 -4.43 -12.58 -58.51
CA ARG A 131 -3.50 -12.19 -57.42
C ARG A 131 -3.77 -10.77 -56.93
N THR A 132 -3.94 -9.83 -57.86
CA THR A 132 -4.24 -8.42 -57.56
C THR A 132 -5.55 -8.30 -56.80
N ALA A 133 -6.61 -9.01 -57.23
CA ALA A 133 -7.89 -9.02 -56.54
C ALA A 133 -7.77 -9.55 -55.09
N VAL A 134 -7.01 -10.62 -54.87
CA VAL A 134 -6.75 -11.14 -53.51
C VAL A 134 -6.03 -10.10 -52.65
N GLN A 135 -4.98 -9.46 -53.18
CA GLN A 135 -4.26 -8.42 -52.45
C GLN A 135 -5.14 -7.22 -52.09
N GLN A 136 -6.03 -6.81 -52.99
CA GLN A 136 -7.00 -5.74 -52.73
C GLN A 136 -7.99 -6.12 -51.61
N VAL A 137 -8.48 -7.36 -51.60
CA VAL A 137 -9.38 -7.85 -50.54
C VAL A 137 -8.67 -7.88 -49.19
N ILE A 138 -7.43 -8.36 -49.14
CA ILE A 138 -6.62 -8.39 -47.91
C ILE A 138 -6.32 -6.98 -47.40
N ALA A 139 -5.94 -6.06 -48.29
CA ALA A 139 -5.72 -4.66 -47.93
C ALA A 139 -6.99 -3.99 -47.38
N SER A 140 -8.14 -4.26 -48.01
CA SER A 140 -9.45 -3.79 -47.53
C SER A 140 -9.77 -4.34 -46.14
N ALA A 141 -9.58 -5.64 -45.93
CA ALA A 141 -9.79 -6.30 -44.64
C ALA A 141 -8.88 -5.73 -43.54
N ARG A 142 -7.61 -5.46 -43.85
CA ARG A 142 -6.66 -4.82 -42.91
C ARG A 142 -7.12 -3.43 -42.49
N ASN A 143 -7.55 -2.62 -43.46
CA ASN A 143 -8.03 -1.26 -43.20
C ASN A 143 -9.31 -1.26 -42.38
N GLU A 144 -10.23 -2.19 -42.67
CA GLU A 144 -11.45 -2.34 -41.88
C GLU A 144 -11.13 -2.76 -40.44
N TRP A 145 -10.26 -3.76 -40.26
CA TRP A 145 -9.87 -4.21 -38.92
C TRP A 145 -9.27 -3.08 -38.06
N ILE A 146 -8.42 -2.23 -38.64
CA ILE A 146 -7.89 -1.05 -37.93
C ILE A 146 -9.03 -0.12 -37.50
N ARG A 147 -9.97 0.20 -38.41
CA ARG A 147 -11.13 1.04 -38.08
C ARG A 147 -12.02 0.43 -36.99
N SER A 148 -12.37 -0.85 -37.12
CA SER A 148 -13.21 -1.53 -36.15
C SER A 148 -12.54 -1.60 -34.77
N THR A 149 -11.20 -1.78 -34.73
CA THR A 149 -10.45 -1.81 -33.47
C THR A 149 -10.46 -0.45 -32.78
N VAL A 150 -10.28 0.65 -33.53
CA VAL A 150 -10.39 2.01 -32.97
C VAL A 150 -11.79 2.26 -32.42
N ALA A 151 -12.83 1.94 -33.18
CA ALA A 151 -14.22 2.13 -32.74
C ALA A 151 -14.57 1.30 -31.50
N LEU A 152 -14.05 0.07 -31.39
CA LEU A 152 -14.23 -0.77 -30.20
C LEU A 152 -13.53 -0.18 -28.96
N VAL A 153 -12.35 0.41 -29.14
CA VAL A 153 -11.62 1.07 -28.05
C VAL A 153 -12.36 2.33 -27.60
N GLU A 154 -12.80 3.19 -28.53
CA GLU A 154 -13.59 4.39 -28.22
C GLU A 154 -14.86 4.01 -27.45
N ALA A 155 -15.63 3.04 -27.96
CA ALA A 155 -16.87 2.61 -27.31
C ALA A 155 -16.65 2.04 -25.89
N GLN A 156 -15.50 1.40 -25.63
CA GLN A 156 -15.19 0.92 -24.29
C GLN A 156 -14.66 2.00 -23.35
N LEU A 157 -13.96 3.02 -23.87
CA LEU A 157 -13.57 4.18 -23.06
C LEU A 157 -14.82 4.96 -22.62
N ASP A 158 -15.76 5.19 -23.54
CA ASP A 158 -17.02 5.86 -23.22
C ASP A 158 -17.83 5.09 -22.15
N ALA A 159 -17.89 3.76 -22.26
CA ALA A 159 -18.60 2.92 -21.28
C ALA A 159 -17.95 2.95 -19.87
N LEU A 160 -16.63 3.08 -19.79
CA LEU A 160 -15.91 3.19 -18.52
C LEU A 160 -16.14 4.56 -17.86
N ASP A 161 -16.23 5.63 -18.65
CA ASP A 161 -16.53 6.98 -18.14
C ASP A 161 -17.96 7.06 -17.58
N ASP A 162 -18.92 6.33 -18.15
CA ASP A 162 -20.31 6.25 -17.67
C ASP A 162 -20.46 5.43 -16.36
N GLU A 163 -19.50 4.57 -16.01
CA GLU A 163 -19.56 3.68 -14.83
C GLU A 163 -18.93 4.25 -13.56
N VAL A 164 -18.24 5.39 -13.63
CA VAL A 164 -17.69 6.06 -12.44
C VAL A 164 -18.85 6.71 -11.68
N PRO A 165 -19.20 6.25 -10.46
CA PRO A 165 -20.23 6.92 -9.67
C PRO A 165 -19.72 8.33 -9.36
N GLU A 166 -20.52 9.37 -9.68
CA GLU A 166 -20.24 10.72 -9.21
C GLU A 166 -19.98 10.65 -7.70
N GLU A 167 -18.78 11.08 -7.25
CA GLU A 167 -18.46 11.15 -5.83
C GLU A 167 -19.58 11.91 -5.12
N VAL A 168 -20.34 11.19 -4.28
CA VAL A 168 -21.37 11.78 -3.43
C VAL A 168 -20.63 12.76 -2.52
N GLY A 169 -20.80 14.06 -2.79
CA GLY A 169 -20.14 15.13 -2.06
C GLY A 169 -20.27 14.90 -0.56
N HIS A 170 -19.13 14.76 0.11
CA HIS A 170 -19.08 14.71 1.57
C HIS A 170 -19.50 16.10 2.09
N GLU A 171 -20.78 16.26 2.39
CA GLU A 171 -21.24 17.36 3.23
C GLU A 171 -20.65 17.12 4.63
N ASP A 172 -19.53 17.79 4.92
CA ASP A 172 -18.98 17.91 6.27
C ASP A 172 -20.07 18.49 7.18
N ASP A 173 -20.64 17.61 8.02
CA ASP A 173 -21.51 17.95 9.14
C ASP A 173 -20.71 18.75 10.17
N ALA A 174 -20.64 20.07 9.96
CA ALA A 174 -20.18 21.02 10.95
C ALA A 174 -21.27 21.25 12.00
N THR A 175 -21.52 20.23 12.84
CA THR A 175 -22.39 20.37 14.01
C THR A 175 -21.81 19.70 15.26
N ALA A 176 -20.94 20.40 16.00
CA ALA A 176 -20.75 20.24 17.45
C ALA A 176 -19.92 21.42 17.99
N ARG A 177 -20.58 22.45 18.51
CA ARG A 177 -20.71 22.80 19.95
C ARG A 177 -19.47 23.39 20.60
#